data_AF-A0A9D9D4K6-F1
#
_entry.id   AF-A0A9D9D4K6-F1
#
_cell.length_a   1.000
_cell.length_b   1.000
_cell.length_c   1.000
_cell.angle_alpha   90.00
_cell.angle_beta   90.00
_cell.angle_gamma   90.00
#
_symmetry.space_group_name_H-M   'P 1'
#
loop_
_entity.id
_entity.type
_entity.pdbx_description
1 polymer ?
#
loop_
_entity_poly.entity_id
_entity_poly.type
_entity_poly.pdbx_seq_one_letter_code
_entity_poly.pdbx_strand_id
1 'polypeptide(L)'
;MIGYFSKKFSVLESSSFKNSLRTTRRKLKISLAISFCIFLFLLFRILIYHAGFGAKLGQQIYLTAPKNVPIERTIDIVMAFDDTYAQHSAAAMASILLNCDASSRFRFHILDGGISSDKKEKLLKLKKLRDFEIT
;
A
#
# COMPACT_ATOMS: atom_id res chain seq x y z
N MET A 1 -62.26 2.41 -0.13
CA MET A 1 -60.97 2.79 0.52
C MET A 1 -59.88 1.71 0.35
N ILE A 2 -59.90 0.88 -0.71
CA ILE A 2 -58.96 -0.25 -0.90
C ILE A 2 -57.97 0.01 -2.06
N GLY A 3 -58.34 0.85 -3.03
CA GLY A 3 -57.50 1.13 -4.21
C GLY A 3 -56.24 1.98 -3.96
N TYR A 4 -56.23 2.82 -2.91
CA TYR A 4 -55.07 3.69 -2.59
C TYR A 4 -53.91 2.91 -1.97
N PHE A 5 -54.18 1.79 -1.29
CA PHE A 5 -53.16 0.99 -0.60
C PHE A 5 -52.36 0.11 -1.58
N SER A 6 -53.06 -0.51 -2.54
CA SER A 6 -52.44 -1.34 -3.58
C SER A 6 -51.50 -0.56 -4.52
N LYS A 7 -51.87 0.68 -4.86
CA LYS A 7 -51.04 1.56 -5.71
C LYS A 7 -49.76 2.04 -5.01
N LYS A 8 -49.77 2.17 -3.68
CA LYS A 8 -48.60 2.60 -2.90
C LYS A 8 -47.61 1.46 -2.66
N PHE A 9 -48.11 0.23 -2.49
CA PHE A 9 -47.29 -0.97 -2.30
C PHE A 9 -46.51 -1.34 -3.58
N SER A 10 -47.16 -1.32 -4.74
CA SER A 10 -46.53 -1.58 -6.05
C SER A 10 -45.46 -0.55 -6.42
N VAL A 11 -45.65 0.72 -6.04
CA VAL A 11 -44.64 1.78 -6.23
C VAL A 11 -43.42 1.59 -5.32
N LEU A 12 -43.62 1.15 -4.07
CA LEU A 12 -42.55 0.90 -3.11
C LEU A 12 -41.66 -0.29 -3.48
N GLU A 13 -42.22 -1.40 -3.97
CA GLU A 13 -41.42 -2.53 -4.46
C GLU A 13 -40.57 -2.15 -5.68
N SER A 14 -41.14 -1.38 -6.61
CA SER A 14 -40.42 -0.94 -7.82
C SER A 14 -39.22 -0.04 -7.50
N SER A 15 -39.30 0.77 -6.43
CA SER A 15 -38.24 1.68 -6.01
C SER A 15 -37.16 0.98 -5.18
N SER A 16 -37.54 0.04 -4.31
CA SER A 16 -36.62 -0.80 -3.53
C SER A 16 -35.77 -1.70 -4.44
N PHE A 17 -36.39 -2.33 -5.44
CA PHE A 17 -35.70 -3.17 -6.42
C PHE A 17 -34.74 -2.36 -7.32
N LYS A 18 -35.18 -1.18 -7.79
CA LYS A 18 -34.32 -0.26 -8.57
C LYS A 18 -33.11 0.22 -7.76
N ASN A 19 -33.27 0.48 -6.46
CA ASN A 19 -32.16 0.88 -5.58
C ASN A 19 -31.18 -0.27 -5.34
N SER A 20 -31.67 -1.50 -5.14
CA SER A 20 -30.84 -2.71 -5.01
C SER A 20 -29.98 -2.98 -6.25
N LEU A 21 -30.58 -2.89 -7.46
CA LEU A 21 -29.84 -3.02 -8.72
C LEU A 21 -28.80 -1.90 -8.92
N ARG A 22 -29.09 -0.69 -8.43
CA ARG A 22 -28.17 0.46 -8.51
C ARG A 22 -26.97 0.28 -7.57
N THR A 23 -27.17 -0.29 -6.37
CA THR A 23 -26.09 -0.64 -5.45
C THR A 23 -25.23 -1.80 -5.95
N THR A 24 -25.82 -2.83 -6.55
CA THR A 24 -25.08 -3.97 -7.12
C THR A 24 -24.26 -3.53 -8.33
N ARG A 25 -24.81 -2.68 -9.22
CA ARG A 25 -24.06 -2.10 -10.35
C ARG A 25 -22.93 -1.17 -9.90
N ARG A 26 -23.07 -0.42 -8.80
CA ARG A 26 -21.99 0.41 -8.23
C ARG A 26 -20.88 -0.44 -7.61
N LYS A 27 -21.24 -1.48 -6.84
CA LYS A 27 -20.26 -2.42 -6.28
C LYS A 27 -19.47 -3.16 -7.37
N LEU A 28 -20.14 -3.57 -8.46
CA LEU A 28 -19.50 -4.21 -9.60
C LEU A 28 -18.54 -3.26 -10.36
N LYS A 29 -18.92 -1.99 -10.54
CA LYS A 29 -18.06 -0.98 -11.18
C LYS A 29 -16.80 -0.66 -10.34
N ILE A 30 -16.94 -0.58 -9.01
CA ILE A 30 -15.80 -0.34 -8.12
C ILE A 30 -14.88 -1.57 -8.09
N SER A 31 -15.44 -2.77 -8.04
CA SER A 31 -14.65 -4.02 -8.09
C SER A 31 -13.86 -4.15 -9.40
N LEU A 32 -14.47 -3.77 -10.53
CA LEU A 32 -13.80 -3.82 -11.83
C LEU A 32 -12.70 -2.74 -11.94
N ALA A 33 -12.94 -1.55 -11.38
CA ALA A 33 -11.94 -0.47 -11.35
C ALA A 33 -10.73 -0.83 -10.49
N ILE A 34 -10.93 -1.46 -9.33
CA ILE A 34 -9.83 -1.90 -8.45
C ILE A 34 -9.00 -2.99 -9.15
N SER A 35 -9.66 -3.96 -9.79
CA SER A 35 -8.97 -5.02 -10.53
C SER A 35 -8.16 -4.46 -11.71
N PHE A 36 -8.73 -3.50 -12.44
CA PHE A 36 -8.03 -2.80 -13.53
C PHE A 36 -6.83 -1.99 -13.03
N CYS A 37 -6.96 -1.30 -11.89
CA CYS A 37 -5.84 -0.56 -11.30
C CYS A 37 -4.70 -1.48 -10.85
N ILE A 38 -5.02 -2.64 -10.24
CA ILE A 38 -4.00 -3.63 -9.85
C ILE A 38 -3.29 -4.20 -11.09
N PHE A 39 -4.05 -4.51 -12.14
CA PHE A 39 -3.49 -5.00 -13.41
C PHE A 39 -2.59 -3.96 -14.10
N LEU A 40 -3.01 -2.69 -14.12
CA LEU A 40 -2.22 -1.59 -14.67
C LEU A 40 -0.94 -1.38 -13.85
N PHE A 41 -0.99 -1.51 -12.52
CA PHE A 41 0.18 -1.39 -11.64
C PHE A 41 1.18 -2.54 -11.87
N LEU A 42 0.69 -3.77 -12.07
CA LEU A 42 1.53 -4.93 -12.41
C LEU A 42 2.19 -4.77 -13.77
N LEU A 43 1.45 -4.31 -14.79
CA LEU A 43 2.00 -3.99 -16.12
C LEU A 43 3.06 -2.90 -16.04
N PHE A 44 2.82 -1.87 -15.24
CA PHE A 44 3.79 -0.79 -15.06
C PHE A 44 5.07 -1.28 -14.38
N ARG A 45 4.99 -2.21 -13.41
CA ARG A 45 6.19 -2.86 -12.85
C ARG A 45 6.95 -3.66 -13.90
N ILE A 46 6.26 -4.45 -14.73
CA ILE A 46 6.92 -5.23 -15.80
C ILE A 46 7.62 -4.31 -16.79
N LEU A 47 6.98 -3.20 -17.18
CA LEU A 47 7.57 -2.17 -18.04
C LEU A 47 8.79 -1.50 -17.40
N ILE A 48 8.74 -1.16 -16.11
CA ILE A 48 9.89 -0.58 -15.38
C ILE A 48 11.06 -1.59 -15.32
N TYR A 49 10.78 -2.87 -15.07
CA TYR A 49 11.79 -3.92 -15.05
C TYR A 49 12.44 -4.11 -16.44
N HIS A 50 11.65 -4.09 -17.51
CA HIS A 50 12.15 -4.29 -18.86
C HIS A 50 12.84 -3.04 -19.45
N ALA A 51 12.45 -1.84 -19.02
CA ALA A 51 13.04 -0.57 -19.45
C ALA A 51 14.32 -0.20 -18.69
N GLY A 52 14.73 -0.97 -17.67
CA GLY A 52 15.96 -0.72 -16.90
C GLY A 52 16.01 0.64 -16.19
N PHE A 53 14.87 1.35 -16.10
CA PHE A 53 14.81 2.75 -15.68
C PHE A 53 14.94 2.94 -14.15
N GLY A 54 14.81 1.86 -13.37
CA GLY A 54 14.88 1.90 -11.90
C GLY A 54 16.29 1.87 -11.31
N ALA A 55 17.33 1.52 -12.09
CA ALA A 55 18.66 1.27 -11.52
C ALA A 55 19.59 2.50 -11.48
N LYS A 56 19.34 3.54 -12.28
CA LYS A 56 20.33 4.61 -12.50
C LYS A 56 20.18 5.87 -11.64
N LEU A 57 18.99 6.15 -11.09
CA LEU A 57 18.75 7.38 -10.31
C LEU A 57 19.01 7.23 -8.80
N GLY A 58 18.93 6.02 -8.25
CA GLY A 58 19.20 5.76 -6.82
C GLY A 58 20.68 5.44 -6.51
N GLN A 59 21.48 5.10 -7.52
CA GLN A 59 22.89 4.75 -7.33
C GLN A 59 23.80 5.97 -7.12
N GLN A 60 23.40 7.16 -7.58
CA GLN A 60 24.31 8.32 -7.59
C GLN A 60 24.57 8.93 -6.21
N ILE A 61 23.72 8.71 -5.20
CA ILE A 61 23.95 9.22 -3.84
C ILE A 61 24.84 8.28 -3.01
N TYR A 62 25.01 7.01 -3.41
CA TYR A 62 25.69 5.97 -2.61
C TYR A 62 27.09 5.54 -3.11
N LEU A 63 27.61 6.10 -4.20
CA LEU A 63 28.81 5.59 -4.88
C LEU A 63 30.12 6.36 -4.64
N THR A 64 30.26 7.10 -3.52
CA THR A 64 31.55 7.70 -3.11
C THR A 64 32.32 6.91 -2.05
N ALA A 65 31.85 5.71 -1.66
CA ALA A 65 32.58 4.86 -0.72
C ALA A 65 33.50 3.85 -1.45
N PRO A 66 34.78 3.73 -1.06
CA PRO A 66 35.75 2.85 -1.73
C PRO A 66 35.33 1.37 -1.65
N LYS A 67 35.57 0.66 -2.76
CA LYS A 67 35.09 -0.71 -3.06
C LYS A 67 35.57 -1.83 -2.10
N ASN A 68 36.53 -1.55 -1.22
CA ASN A 68 37.29 -2.58 -0.47
C ASN A 68 37.26 -2.42 1.07
N VAL A 69 36.27 -1.72 1.63
CA VAL A 69 36.03 -1.76 3.07
C VAL A 69 34.84 -2.69 3.32
N PRO A 70 34.93 -3.66 4.25
CA PRO A 70 33.76 -4.38 4.74
C PRO A 70 32.96 -3.42 5.61
N ILE A 71 32.25 -2.50 4.96
CA ILE A 71 31.36 -1.56 5.63
C ILE A 71 30.14 -2.39 5.99
N GLU A 72 29.87 -2.53 7.27
CA GLU A 72 28.54 -2.91 7.72
C GLU A 72 27.56 -1.83 7.24
N ARG A 73 26.91 -2.08 6.09
CA ARG A 73 26.10 -1.07 5.40
C ARG A 73 24.74 -0.98 6.11
N THR A 74 24.65 -0.05 7.04
CA THR A 74 23.37 0.39 7.58
C THR A 74 22.76 1.40 6.62
N ILE A 75 21.53 1.14 6.20
CA ILE A 75 20.75 2.02 5.34
C ILE A 75 19.73 2.75 6.22
N ASP A 76 19.93 4.05 6.39
CA ASP A 76 19.01 4.93 7.12
C ASP A 76 17.90 5.42 6.17
N ILE A 77 16.65 5.23 6.59
CA ILE A 77 15.46 5.51 5.79
C ILE A 77 14.52 6.37 6.63
N VAL A 78 14.24 7.59 6.17
CA VAL A 78 13.29 8.49 6.82
C VAL A 78 11.90 8.32 6.21
N MET A 79 10.89 8.14 7.04
CA MET A 79 9.49 8.08 6.63
C MET A 79 8.63 9.02 7.48
N ALA A 80 7.70 9.73 6.85
CA ALA A 80 6.75 10.58 7.54
C ALA A 80 5.33 10.13 7.19
N PHE A 81 4.55 9.75 8.19
CA PHE A 81 3.17 9.32 7.98
C PHE A 81 2.38 9.36 9.29
N ASP A 82 1.06 9.48 9.15
CA ASP A 82 0.10 9.41 10.24
C ASP A 82 -0.50 8.01 10.39
N ASP A 83 -1.45 7.88 11.32
CA ASP A 83 -2.13 6.61 11.57
C ASP A 83 -2.83 6.05 10.31
N THR A 84 -3.47 6.90 9.50
CA THR A 84 -4.18 6.52 8.27
C THR A 84 -3.25 5.91 7.22
N TYR A 85 -2.03 6.41 7.10
CA TYR A 85 -1.05 5.95 6.12
C TYR A 85 -0.17 4.79 6.59
N ALA A 86 -0.19 4.44 7.88
CA ALA A 86 0.67 3.40 8.44
C ALA A 86 0.61 2.04 7.73
N GLN A 87 -0.53 1.64 7.18
CA GLN A 87 -0.64 0.39 6.41
C GLN A 87 0.10 0.44 5.07
N HIS A 88 0.13 1.61 4.43
CA HIS A 88 0.83 1.81 3.17
C HIS A 88 2.33 1.91 3.42
N SER A 89 2.73 2.58 4.50
CA SER A 89 4.11 2.59 4.98
C SER A 89 4.62 1.19 5.32
N ALA A 90 3.79 0.35 5.94
CA ALA A 90 4.14 -1.04 6.22
C ALA A 90 4.43 -1.85 4.94
N ALA A 91 3.65 -1.63 3.88
CA ALA A 91 3.88 -2.28 2.59
C ALA A 91 5.19 -1.81 1.94
N ALA A 92 5.50 -0.50 2.03
CA ALA A 92 6.77 0.05 1.55
C ALA A 92 7.97 -0.52 2.33
N MET A 93 7.90 -0.55 3.67
CA MET A 93 8.92 -1.17 4.53
C MET A 93 9.13 -2.64 4.16
N ALA A 94 8.05 -3.43 4.02
CA ALA A 94 8.16 -4.83 3.63
C ALA A 94 8.83 -5.00 2.26
N SER A 95 8.50 -4.14 1.28
CA SER A 95 9.15 -4.15 -0.03
C SER A 95 10.65 -3.88 0.08
N ILE A 96 11.09 -2.95 0.92
CA ILE A 96 12.51 -2.68 1.14
C ILE A 96 13.19 -3.90 1.76
N LEU A 97 12.64 -4.43 2.87
CA LEU A 97 13.21 -5.56 3.61
C LEU A 97 13.33 -6.83 2.76
N LEU A 98 12.40 -7.07 1.83
CA LEU A 98 12.40 -8.26 0.98
C LEU A 98 13.35 -8.18 -0.23
N ASN A 99 13.62 -6.99 -0.75
CA ASN A 99 14.33 -6.83 -2.03
C ASN A 99 15.78 -6.34 -1.90
N CYS A 100 16.22 -5.94 -0.70
CA CYS A 100 17.59 -5.53 -0.48
C CYS A 100 18.54 -6.70 -0.18
N ASP A 101 19.83 -6.46 -0.41
CA ASP A 101 20.92 -7.42 -0.15
C ASP A 101 20.92 -7.91 1.31
N ALA A 102 21.25 -9.19 1.52
CA ALA A 102 21.18 -9.84 2.83
C ALA A 102 22.18 -9.27 3.86
N SER A 103 23.28 -8.65 3.39
CA SER A 103 24.27 -8.01 4.26
C SER A 103 23.86 -6.61 4.75
N SER A 104 22.76 -6.06 4.23
CA SER A 104 22.29 -4.72 4.58
C SER A 104 21.52 -4.72 5.89
N ARG A 105 21.85 -3.77 6.78
CA ARG A 105 21.07 -3.46 7.98
C ARG A 105 20.19 -2.24 7.74
N PHE A 106 19.06 -2.14 8.42
CA PHE A 106 18.09 -1.06 8.20
C PHE A 106 17.78 -0.30 9.47
N ARG A 107 17.71 1.03 9.37
CA ARG A 107 17.16 1.91 10.39
C ARG A 107 16.08 2.79 9.78
N PHE A 108 14.87 2.70 10.31
CA PHE A 108 13.74 3.52 9.90
C PHE A 108 13.53 4.65 10.90
N HIS A 109 13.69 5.89 10.45
CA HIS A 109 13.37 7.09 11.24
C HIS A 109 11.95 7.51 10.91
N ILE A 110 11.01 7.36 11.86
CA ILE A 110 9.60 7.64 11.63
C ILE A 110 9.23 8.98 12.25
N LEU A 111 8.92 9.96 11.40
CA LEU A 111 8.30 11.21 11.83
C LEU A 111 6.82 10.91 12.13
N ASP A 112 6.56 10.63 13.41
CA ASP A 112 5.27 10.16 13.91
C ASP A 112 4.19 11.26 13.87
N GLY A 113 3.25 11.13 12.92
CA GLY A 113 2.08 11.99 12.79
C GLY A 113 0.90 11.64 13.72
N GLY A 114 1.13 10.85 14.78
CA GLY A 114 0.08 10.39 15.70
C GLY A 114 -0.38 8.95 15.45
N ILE A 115 0.56 8.05 15.13
CA ILE A 115 0.30 6.64 14.87
C ILE A 115 -0.11 5.94 16.18
N SER A 116 -1.20 5.18 16.13
CA SER A 116 -1.69 4.37 17.24
C SER A 116 -0.71 3.26 17.67
N SER A 117 -0.77 2.86 18.93
CA SER A 117 0.02 1.75 19.49
C SER A 117 -0.13 0.46 18.68
N ASP A 118 -1.36 0.13 18.29
CA ASP A 118 -1.69 -1.08 17.55
C ASP A 118 -1.00 -1.12 16.18
N LYS A 119 -0.91 0.03 15.51
CA LYS A 119 -0.23 0.14 14.21
C LYS A 119 1.28 0.14 14.38
N LYS A 120 1.82 0.76 15.44
CA LYS A 120 3.26 0.64 15.79
C LYS A 120 3.65 -0.82 16.03
N GLU A 121 2.84 -1.58 16.76
CA GLU A 121 3.07 -3.01 16.98
C GLU A 121 3.03 -3.80 15.67
N LYS A 122 2.09 -3.49 14.76
CA LYS A 122 2.03 -4.10 13.43
C LYS A 122 3.27 -3.79 12.57
N LEU A 123 3.83 -2.58 12.66
CA LEU A 123 5.09 -2.25 12.00
C LEU A 123 6.24 -3.08 12.57
N LEU A 124 6.32 -3.23 13.89
CA LEU A 124 7.34 -4.07 14.54
C LEU A 124 7.25 -5.55 14.15
N LYS A 125 6.04 -6.06 13.85
CA LYS A 125 5.86 -7.43 13.33
C LYS A 125 6.55 -7.67 11.98
N LEU A 126 6.96 -6.62 11.27
CA LEU A 126 7.79 -6.77 10.05
C LEU A 126 9.19 -7.30 10.35
N LYS A 127 9.67 -7.26 11.61
CA LYS A 127 10.96 -7.84 12.03
C LYS A 127 11.08 -9.34 11.70
N LYS A 128 9.94 -10.02 11.53
CA LYS A 128 9.89 -11.42 11.05
C LYS A 128 10.45 -11.60 9.64
N LEU A 129 10.45 -10.55 8.81
CA LEU A 129 10.98 -10.59 7.44
C LEU A 129 12.50 -10.40 7.45
N ARG A 130 12.98 -9.45 8.24
CA ARG A 130 14.38 -9.11 8.45
C ARG A 130 14.45 -8.16 9.65
N ASP A 131 15.54 -8.22 10.42
CA ASP A 131 15.73 -7.32 11.55
C ASP A 131 16.00 -5.87 11.09
N PHE A 132 15.55 -4.91 11.89
CA PHE A 132 15.72 -3.48 11.67
C PHE A 132 15.51 -2.68 12.96
N GLU A 133 15.98 -1.44 12.95
CA GLU A 133 15.77 -0.45 14.01
C GLU A 133 14.67 0.55 13.62
N ILE A 134 13.90 1.04 14.58
CA ILE A 134 13.00 2.19 14.41
C ILE A 134 13.43 3.28 15.41
N THR A 135 13.48 4.53 14.95
CA THR A 135 13.69 5.73 15.78
C THR A 135 12.58 6.73 15.56
#